data_AF-A0A8J6ZZR7-F1
#
_entry.id   AF-A0A8J6ZZR7-F1
#
_cell.length_a   1.000
_cell.length_b   1.000
_cell.length_c   1.000
_cell.angle_alpha   90.00
_cell.angle_beta   90.00
_cell.angle_gamma   90.00
#
_symmetry.space_group_name_H-M   'P 1'
#
loop_
_entity.id
_entity.type
_entity.pdbx_description
1 polymer ?
#
loop_
_entity_poly.entity_id
_entity_poly.type
_entity_poly.pdbx_seq_one_letter_code
_entity_poly.pdbx_strand_id
1 'polypeptide(L)' 'MKINVIKDKNGKVIATFEKAVGDEISVTPVLEEGHTVHEMEVEQDYKDDIKAFYDKHG' A
#
# COMPACT_ATOMS: atom_id res chain seq x y z
N MET A 1 3.04 -10.16 -6.19
CA MET A 1 2.05 -9.15 -6.60
C MET A 1 2.65 -7.75 -6.46
N LYS A 2 2.05 -6.70 -7.03
CA LYS A 2 2.56 -5.33 -6.87
C LYS A 2 1.61 -4.51 -5.99
N ILE A 3 2.19 -3.73 -5.08
CA ILE A 3 1.46 -2.78 -4.25
C ILE A 3 2.03 -1.38 -4.44
N ASN A 4 1.20 -0.37 -4.16
CA ASN A 4 1.66 1.00 -4.03
C ASN A 4 1.91 1.33 -2.56
N VAL A 5 3.01 2.01 -2.30
CA VAL A 5 3.41 2.45 -0.98
C VAL A 5 3.47 3.99 -0.98
N ILE A 6 2.79 4.61 -0.03
CA ILE A 6 2.86 6.06 0.18
C ILE A 6 3.96 6.34 1.19
N LYS A 7 4.90 7.19 0.79
CA LYS A 7 5.96 7.71 1.65
C LYS A 7 5.72 9.16 1.97
N ASP A 8 5.98 9.53 3.23
CA ASP A 8 6.00 10.93 3.65
C ASP A 8 7.20 11.68 3.04
N LYS A 9 7.27 12.99 3.30
CA LYS A 9 8.37 13.86 2.84
C LYS A 9 9.76 13.44 3.36
N ASN A 10 9.83 12.60 4.39
CA ASN A 10 11.08 12.08 4.95
C ASN A 10 11.41 10.68 4.43
N GLY A 11 10.59 10.13 3.52
CA GLY A 11 10.75 8.79 2.97
C GLY A 11 10.18 7.66 3.85
N LYS A 12 9.51 7.99 4.96
CA LYS A 12 8.87 6.99 5.84
C LYS A 12 7.60 6.46 5.18
N VAL A 13 7.43 5.15 5.17
CA VAL A 13 6.18 4.51 4.74
C VAL A 13 5.06 4.82 5.72
N ILE A 14 3.97 5.41 5.23
CA ILE A 14 2.81 5.81 6.04
C ILE A 14 1.52 5.09 5.65
N ALA A 15 1.43 4.58 4.42
CA ALA A 15 0.28 3.80 3.96
C ALA A 15 0.68 2.90 2.78
N THR A 16 -0.14 1.89 2.52
CA THR A 16 -0.07 1.07 1.32
C THR A 16 -1.47 0.93 0.70
N PHE A 17 -1.55 0.79 -0.62
CA PHE A 17 -2.79 0.50 -1.32
C PHE A 17 -2.54 -0.37 -2.54
N GLU A 18 -3.51 -1.19 -2.88
CA GLU A 18 -3.46 -2.02 -4.08
C GLU A 18 -3.86 -1.17 -5.29
N LYS A 19 -3.15 -1.35 -6.41
CA LYS A 19 -3.62 -0.84 -7.69
C LYS A 19 -4.70 -1.80 -8.18
N ALA A 20 -5.92 -1.32 -8.42
CA ALA A 20 -6.94 -2.15 -9.02
C ALA A 20 -6.45 -2.70 -10.38
N VAL A 21 -6.74 -3.97 -10.63
CA VAL A 21 -6.41 -4.65 -11.88
C VAL A 21 -7.72 -4.97 -12.60
N GLY A 22 -7.86 -4.53 -13.85
CA GLY A 22 -9.10 -4.71 -14.63
C GLY A 22 -10.14 -3.61 -14.40
N ASP A 23 -11.42 -3.97 -14.54
CA ASP A 23 -12.57 -3.04 -14.45
C ASP A 23 -13.12 -2.87 -13.02
N GLU A 24 -12.33 -3.24 -12.01
CA GLU A 24 -12.74 -3.08 -10.61
C GLU A 24 -12.74 -1.61 -10.18
N ILE A 25 -13.66 -1.27 -9.28
CA ILE A 25 -13.73 0.07 -8.68
C ILE A 25 -12.44 0.32 -7.90
N SER A 26 -11.62 1.25 -8.41
CA SER A 26 -10.37 1.65 -7.77
C SER A 26 -10.54 2.95 -6.99
N VAL A 27 -10.00 2.99 -5.77
CA VAL A 27 -9.86 4.23 -5.01
C VAL A 27 -8.39 4.64 -5.03
N THR A 28 -8.10 5.76 -5.68
CA THR A 28 -6.74 6.32 -5.68
C THR A 28 -6.65 7.37 -4.57
N PRO A 29 -5.72 7.25 -3.61
CA PRO A 29 -5.58 8.20 -2.53
C PRO A 29 -5.09 9.56 -3.05
N VAL A 30 -5.63 10.63 -2.47
CA VAL A 30 -5.12 12.00 -2.69
C VAL A 30 -3.88 12.18 -1.81
N LEU A 31 -2.77 12.60 -2.42
CA LEU A 31 -1.51 12.82 -1.72
C LEU A 31 -1.45 14.24 -1.16
N GLU A 32 -1.01 14.35 0.09
CA GLU A 32 -0.59 15.64 0.65
C GLU A 32 0.73 16.10 0.02
N GLU A 33 1.04 17.40 0.13
CA GLU A 33 2.24 17.98 -0.45
C GLU A 33 3.51 17.31 0.10
N GLY A 34 4.40 16.89 -0.82
CA GLY A 34 5.65 16.20 -0.48
C GLY A 34 5.50 14.70 -0.22
N HIS A 35 4.30 14.13 -0.25
CA HIS A 35 4.12 12.67 -0.25
C HIS A 35 4.36 12.09 -1.64
N THR A 36 4.89 10.87 -1.68
CA THR A 36 5.19 10.16 -2.94
C THR A 36 4.64 8.75 -2.93
N VAL A 37 4.32 8.24 -4.11
CA VAL A 37 3.90 6.84 -4.30
C VAL A 37 5.05 6.07 -4.94
N HIS A 38 5.35 4.88 -4.40
CA HIS A 38 6.29 3.93 -4.98
C HIS A 38 5.62 2.58 -5.20
N GLU A 39 5.81 2.01 -6.38
CA GLU A 39 5.38 0.64 -6.67
C GLU A 39 6.45 -0.34 -6.15
N MET A 40 6.00 -1.36 -5.42
CA MET A 40 6.85 -2.40 -4.85
C MET A 40 6.31 -3.77 -5.22
N GLU A 41 7.21 -4.67 -5.60
CA GLU A 41 6.90 -6.07 -5.77
C GLU A 41 6.96 -6.77 -4.42
N VAL A 42 5.90 -7.48 -4.07
CA VAL A 42 5.77 -8.25 -2.83
C VAL A 42 5.42 -9.69 -3.15
N GLU A 43 5.74 -10.59 -2.22
CA GLU A 43 5.38 -12.00 -2.33
C GLU A 43 3.85 -12.16 -2.37
N GLN A 44 3.37 -13.29 -2.91
CA GLN A 44 1.92 -13.56 -3.04
C GLN A 44 1.22 -13.61 -1.68
N ASP A 45 1.95 -14.02 -0.66
CA ASP A 45 1.43 -14.31 0.69
C ASP A 45 1.35 -13.03 1.56
N TYR A 46 1.74 -11.88 1.00
CA TYR A 46 1.72 -10.58 1.67
C TYR A 46 0.37 -10.22 2.30
N LYS A 47 -0.75 -10.65 1.70
CA LYS A 47 -2.09 -10.41 2.26
C LYS A 47 -2.30 -11.17 3.57
N ASP A 48 -1.77 -12.39 3.66
CA ASP A 48 -1.86 -13.23 4.86
C ASP A 48 -0.95 -12.67 5.97
N ASP A 49 0.23 -12.17 5.62
CA ASP A 49 1.16 -11.53 6.55
C ASP A 49 0.62 -10.24 7.16
N ILE A 50 0.01 -9.36 6.34
CA ILE A 50 -0.61 -8.13 6.84
C ILE A 50 -1.80 -8.44 7.74
N LYS A 51 -2.63 -9.41 7.35
CA LYS A 51 -3.76 -9.82 8.18
C LYS A 51 -3.28 -10.34 9.53
N ALA A 52 -2.27 -11.21 9.54
CA ALA A 52 -1.67 -11.72 10.77
C ALA A 52 -1.06 -10.62 11.64
N PHE A 53 -0.47 -9.58 11.05
CA PHE A 53 0.04 -8.42 11.78
C PHE A 53 -1.10 -7.65 12.46
N TYR A 54 -2.18 -7.33 11.75
CA TYR A 54 -3.32 -6.63 12.34
C TYR A 54 -4.06 -7.48 13.38
N ASP A 55 -4.23 -8.79 13.16
CA ASP A 55 -4.87 -9.68 14.14
C ASP A 55 -4.06 -9.80 15.45
N LYS A 56 -2.74 -9.62 15.39
CA LYS A 56 -1.84 -9.70 16.54
C LYS A 56 -1.66 -8.37 17.28
N HIS A 57 -1.92 -7.25 16.63
CA HIS A 57 -1.67 -5.90 17.15
C HIS A 57 -2.91 -4.99 17.20
N GLY A 58 -4.06 -5.49 16.77
CA GLY A 58 -5.38 -4.84 16.83
C GLY A 58 -6.14 -5.14 18.12
#